data_AF-A0A0A0J5Y0-F1
#
_entry.id   AF-A0A0A0J5Y0-F1
#
_cell.length_a   1.000
_cell.length_b   1.000
_cell.length_c   1.000
_cell.angle_alpha   90.00
_cell.angle_beta   90.00
_cell.angle_gamma   90.00
#
_symmetry.space_group_name_H-M   'P 1'
#
loop_
_entity.id
_entity.type
_entity.pdbx_description
1 polymer ?
#
loop_
_entity_poly.entity_id
_entity_poly.type
_entity_poly.pdbx_seq_one_letter_code
_entity_poly.pdbx_strand_id
1 'polypeptide(L)'
;MPVASITGTNGKTTTTRLLAHIAMTAGKHTAWSSTDGVVDHGTMIESGDYSGPAGARGVLGAPGVEIGILETARGGMLLKGLGVSHNDVSVVTNVTADHLGLQGVDTVDQLAEVKAIITRATRPEGWTVLNGDDPRVWAMRTGAPAKPWVFTLDANSPAIREALRDGGRGITVVDDKITVITDGAPDQLVRVVDVPMTISGLSRHNVANALAAAAAALGLGLDRSAVIDGLRTFRPDAALNPGRMNTYTARTSDGECTVVIDLAHNEAGLEALMDVTDGLRQPGSRVHLGLGASGDRTDEILDNLGEIAGHRSDHVVLLYKPHYLRGRTREDIEARFRIGLQRAGVAEVASFDTELSGLQALVGQARDGDVVALMCHSERQEVYDWLAEIGAVADDARAIRRKVVAARGEHEAEEEITALWEDDDEEQRIRTAAALSAKYPGDARITYEYAGTFDSAGQEPRAIALYRDALNSGLREPFRHRAVIQLASSLRNVGEADEAVRLLRDLSADRPESVGIAGFLALALHSAGDSGEALGQLLSVVAQGSTDDDVLRYRRSLTAYAAELSAGRD
;
A
#
# COMPACT_ATOMS: atom_id res chain seq x y z
N MET A 1 -15.63 10.75 32.82
CA MET A 1 -15.39 9.80 31.71
C MET A 1 -13.97 9.96 31.21
N PRO A 2 -13.29 8.88 30.81
CA PRO A 2 -12.05 8.95 30.04
C PRO A 2 -12.18 9.78 28.77
N VAL A 3 -11.17 10.59 28.46
CA VAL A 3 -11.11 11.43 27.25
C VAL A 3 -9.80 11.24 26.52
N ALA A 4 -9.87 11.04 25.20
CA ALA A 4 -8.72 11.14 24.31
C ALA A 4 -8.78 12.42 23.46
N SER A 5 -7.70 13.20 23.41
CA SER A 5 -7.58 14.36 22.51
C SER A 5 -6.58 14.06 21.39
N ILE A 6 -6.94 14.34 20.15
CA ILE A 6 -6.13 14.00 18.97
C ILE A 6 -5.84 15.27 18.17
N THR A 7 -4.57 15.53 17.87
CA THR A 7 -4.16 16.63 16.98
C THR A 7 -3.05 16.21 16.03
N GLY A 8 -2.76 17.08 15.07
CA GLY A 8 -1.76 16.86 14.02
C GLY A 8 -2.12 17.61 12.74
N THR A 9 -1.21 17.66 11.77
CA THR A 9 -1.52 18.26 10.47
C THR A 9 -2.41 17.29 9.67
N ASN A 10 -1.94 16.07 9.46
CA ASN A 10 -2.64 15.02 8.72
C ASN A 10 -2.98 13.82 9.64
N GLY A 11 -4.01 13.04 9.30
CA GLY A 11 -4.35 11.78 9.99
C GLY A 11 -5.22 11.88 11.25
N LYS A 12 -5.57 13.10 11.68
CA LYS A 12 -6.43 13.34 12.87
C LYS A 12 -7.76 12.59 12.78
N THR A 13 -8.56 12.88 11.76
CA THR A 13 -9.90 12.30 11.57
C THR A 13 -9.87 10.78 11.49
N THR A 14 -8.91 10.22 10.74
CA THR A 14 -8.72 8.77 10.64
C THR A 14 -8.40 8.15 12.01
N THR A 15 -7.48 8.77 12.76
CA THR A 15 -7.09 8.28 14.10
C THR A 15 -8.26 8.39 15.09
N THR A 16 -9.02 9.49 15.05
CA THR A 16 -10.24 9.69 15.86
C THR A 16 -11.27 8.61 15.59
N ARG A 17 -11.58 8.35 14.31
CA ARG A 17 -12.57 7.33 13.90
C ARG A 17 -12.11 5.92 14.25
N LEU A 18 -10.85 5.60 14.01
CA LEU A 18 -10.29 4.29 14.34
C LEU A 18 -10.31 4.04 15.85
N LEU A 19 -9.91 5.03 16.66
CA LEU A 19 -9.98 4.91 18.12
C LEU A 19 -11.43 4.76 18.61
N ALA A 20 -12.38 5.49 18.01
CA ALA A 20 -13.80 5.36 18.33
C ALA A 20 -14.34 3.97 17.97
N HIS A 21 -13.95 3.44 16.80
CA HIS A 21 -14.30 2.10 16.36
C HIS A 21 -13.75 1.02 17.31
N ILE A 22 -12.50 1.15 17.75
CA ILE A 22 -11.89 0.24 18.74
C ILE A 22 -12.64 0.32 20.08
N ALA A 23 -12.98 1.52 20.56
CA ALA A 23 -13.72 1.70 21.80
C ALA A 23 -15.14 1.09 21.73
N MET A 24 -15.85 1.27 20.62
CA MET A 24 -17.16 0.62 20.39
C MET A 24 -17.01 -0.91 20.29
N THR A 25 -15.95 -1.41 19.66
CA THR A 25 -15.62 -2.84 19.60
C THR A 25 -15.38 -3.41 21.01
N ALA A 26 -14.83 -2.61 21.93
CA ALA A 26 -14.68 -2.95 23.34
C ALA A 26 -16.00 -2.89 24.15
N GLY A 27 -17.15 -2.68 23.49
CA GLY A 27 -18.46 -2.57 24.12
C GLY A 27 -18.70 -1.26 24.86
N LYS A 28 -17.91 -0.21 24.58
CA LYS A 28 -18.04 1.11 25.23
C LYS A 28 -18.97 2.03 24.45
N HIS A 29 -19.90 2.66 25.16
CA HIS A 29 -20.65 3.79 24.61
C HIS A 29 -19.69 4.95 24.37
N THR A 30 -19.39 5.22 23.11
CA THR A 30 -18.36 6.17 22.69
C THR A 30 -18.96 7.27 21.82
N ALA A 31 -18.59 8.52 22.10
CA ALA A 31 -18.90 9.65 21.25
C ALA A 31 -17.62 10.39 20.85
N TRP A 32 -17.62 11.02 19.67
CA TRP A 32 -16.46 11.75 19.17
C TRP A 32 -16.83 12.99 18.36
N SER A 33 -15.88 13.91 18.27
CA SER A 33 -15.96 15.08 17.40
C SER A 33 -14.82 15.08 16.40
N SER A 34 -15.11 15.44 15.15
CA SER A 34 -14.14 15.54 14.05
C SER A 34 -14.45 16.72 13.13
N THR A 35 -13.69 16.81 12.02
CA THR A 35 -13.97 17.74 10.92
C THR A 35 -15.29 17.47 10.20
N ASP A 36 -15.92 16.32 10.42
CA ASP A 36 -17.18 15.94 9.77
C ASP A 36 -18.41 16.12 10.68
N GLY A 37 -18.22 16.12 12.01
CA GLY A 37 -19.34 16.35 12.94
C GLY A 37 -19.09 15.88 14.37
N VAL A 38 -20.17 15.91 15.15
CA VAL A 38 -20.32 15.22 16.43
C VAL A 38 -21.10 13.93 16.21
N VAL A 39 -20.53 12.82 16.63
CA VAL A 39 -21.09 11.48 16.44
C VAL A 39 -21.23 10.80 17.79
N ASP A 40 -22.38 10.20 18.03
CA ASP A 40 -22.68 9.42 19.23
C ASP A 40 -22.96 7.97 18.85
N HIS A 41 -22.10 7.06 19.28
CA HIS A 41 -22.20 5.61 19.04
C HIS A 41 -22.51 5.24 17.58
N GLY A 42 -21.79 5.86 16.64
CA GLY A 42 -21.98 5.64 15.20
C GLY A 42 -23.06 6.50 14.53
N THR A 43 -23.86 7.23 15.30
CA THR A 43 -24.94 8.09 14.78
C THR A 43 -24.47 9.54 14.70
N MET A 44 -24.50 10.12 13.50
CA MET A 44 -24.20 11.55 13.31
C MET A 44 -25.27 12.41 13.99
N ILE A 45 -24.87 13.20 14.97
CA ILE A 45 -25.77 14.08 15.73
C ILE A 45 -25.80 15.49 15.12
N GLU A 46 -24.63 16.01 14.77
CA GLU A 46 -24.48 17.34 14.20
C GLU A 46 -23.35 17.31 13.16
N SER A 47 -23.64 17.72 11.92
CA SER A 47 -22.67 17.71 10.82
C SER A 47 -21.95 19.06 10.67
N GLY A 48 -20.68 19.01 10.31
CA GLY A 48 -19.83 20.19 10.11
C GLY A 48 -18.46 20.05 10.77
N ASP A 49 -17.66 21.12 10.74
CA ASP A 49 -16.35 21.10 11.40
C ASP A 49 -16.50 21.36 12.92
N TYR A 50 -16.43 20.29 13.72
CA TYR A 50 -16.49 20.32 15.18
C TYR A 50 -15.14 20.00 15.83
N SER A 51 -14.03 20.28 15.13
CA SER A 51 -12.65 20.01 15.59
C SER A 51 -12.13 21.02 16.64
N GLY A 52 -12.89 21.22 17.71
CA GLY A 52 -12.59 22.16 18.77
C GLY A 52 -13.63 22.16 19.91
N PRO A 53 -13.68 23.21 20.75
CA PRO A 53 -14.46 23.21 21.98
C PRO A 53 -15.97 23.01 21.84
N ALA A 54 -16.55 23.36 20.69
CA ALA A 54 -17.97 23.10 20.44
C ALA A 54 -18.23 21.59 20.31
N GLY A 55 -17.40 20.87 19.54
CA GLY A 55 -17.46 19.42 19.43
C GLY A 55 -17.20 18.73 20.76
N ALA A 56 -16.21 19.19 21.52
CA ALA A 56 -15.93 18.69 22.86
C ALA A 56 -17.15 18.79 23.78
N ARG A 57 -17.87 19.92 23.77
CA ARG A 57 -19.11 20.07 24.54
C ARG A 57 -20.22 19.13 24.07
N GLY A 58 -20.37 18.94 22.76
CA GLY A 58 -21.34 17.99 22.20
C GLY A 58 -21.09 16.56 22.67
N VAL A 59 -19.84 16.09 22.54
CA VAL A 59 -19.41 14.76 22.98
C VAL A 59 -19.60 14.56 24.48
N LEU A 60 -19.12 15.49 25.30
CA LEU A 60 -19.14 15.35 26.75
C LEU A 60 -20.53 15.60 27.37
N GLY A 61 -21.42 16.26 26.63
CA GLY A 61 -22.81 16.49 27.01
C GLY A 61 -23.75 15.35 26.62
N ALA A 62 -23.30 14.41 25.78
CA ALA A 62 -24.12 13.29 25.34
C ALA A 62 -24.39 12.30 26.51
N PRO A 63 -25.67 11.96 26.78
CA PRO A 63 -26.02 11.05 27.87
C PRO A 63 -25.45 9.65 27.67
N GLY A 64 -24.88 9.06 28.72
CA GLY A 64 -24.44 7.66 28.72
C GLY A 64 -23.04 7.40 28.15
N VAL A 65 -22.38 8.42 27.59
CA VAL A 65 -21.04 8.27 27.03
C VAL A 65 -20.02 7.85 28.10
N GLU A 66 -19.38 6.71 27.85
CA GLU A 66 -18.31 6.15 28.68
C GLU A 66 -16.93 6.66 28.25
N ILE A 67 -16.72 6.91 26.95
CA ILE A 67 -15.44 7.40 26.39
C ILE A 67 -15.71 8.53 25.39
N GLY A 68 -15.04 9.67 25.59
CA GLY A 68 -15.08 10.82 24.67
C GLY A 68 -13.79 10.93 23.86
N ILE A 69 -13.88 11.06 22.52
CA ILE A 69 -12.72 11.21 21.65
C ILE A 69 -12.81 12.54 20.88
N LEU A 70 -11.80 13.39 21.05
CA LEU A 70 -11.86 14.79 20.64
C LEU A 70 -10.80 15.09 19.59
N GLU A 71 -11.19 15.21 18.33
CA GLU A 71 -10.33 15.85 17.34
C GLU A 71 -10.18 17.33 17.67
N THR A 72 -8.94 17.78 17.80
CA THR A 72 -8.61 19.14 18.21
C THR A 72 -7.74 19.80 17.16
N ALA A 73 -8.32 20.67 16.35
CA ALA A 73 -7.61 21.44 15.34
C ALA A 73 -6.95 22.70 15.94
N ARG A 74 -5.93 23.21 15.25
CA ARG A 74 -5.20 24.44 15.62
C ARG A 74 -6.15 25.62 15.85
N GLY A 75 -7.07 25.85 14.91
CA GLY A 75 -8.02 26.98 14.99
C GLY A 75 -8.94 26.88 16.22
N GLY A 76 -9.36 25.67 16.59
CA GLY A 76 -10.11 25.42 17.82
C GLY A 76 -9.33 25.85 19.07
N MET A 77 -8.07 25.41 19.17
CA MET A 77 -7.20 25.73 20.31
C MET A 77 -6.92 27.23 20.43
N LEU A 78 -6.51 27.89 19.34
CA LEU A 78 -6.14 29.30 19.36
C LEU A 78 -7.31 30.23 19.64
N LEU A 79 -8.48 29.95 19.05
CA LEU A 79 -9.62 30.86 19.14
C LEU A 79 -10.48 30.62 20.37
N LYS A 80 -10.58 29.37 20.83
CA LYS A 80 -11.64 28.95 21.77
C LYS A 80 -11.11 28.05 22.91
N GLY A 81 -9.83 27.66 22.89
CA GLY A 81 -9.23 26.74 23.86
C GLY A 81 -9.43 25.25 23.53
N LEU A 82 -9.14 24.37 24.49
CA LEU A 82 -9.16 22.91 24.29
C LEU A 82 -10.55 22.27 24.40
N GLY A 83 -11.49 22.92 25.11
CA GLY A 83 -12.83 22.37 25.38
C GLY A 83 -12.90 21.36 26.54
N VAL A 84 -11.75 20.91 27.02
CA VAL A 84 -11.58 20.14 28.27
C VAL A 84 -10.50 20.74 29.15
N SER A 85 -10.62 20.55 30.45
CA SER A 85 -9.57 20.91 31.42
C SER A 85 -8.43 19.90 31.45
N HIS A 86 -8.73 18.63 31.17
CA HIS A 86 -7.74 17.55 31.11
C HIS A 86 -8.21 16.45 30.15
N ASN A 87 -7.25 15.69 29.61
CA ASN A 87 -7.50 14.41 28.92
C ASN A 87 -6.70 13.27 29.58
N ASP A 88 -7.13 12.04 29.37
CA ASP A 88 -6.49 10.82 29.88
C ASP A 88 -5.43 10.31 28.88
N VAL A 89 -5.70 10.51 27.58
CA VAL A 89 -4.74 10.25 26.51
C VAL A 89 -4.69 11.46 25.58
N SER A 90 -3.50 11.86 25.15
CA SER A 90 -3.32 12.75 24.01
C SER A 90 -2.60 12.04 22.88
N VAL A 91 -2.94 12.37 21.64
CA VAL A 91 -2.30 11.82 20.43
C VAL A 91 -1.87 12.97 19.53
N VAL A 92 -0.60 13.02 19.16
CA VAL A 92 -0.08 13.97 18.19
C VAL A 92 0.47 13.21 16.98
N THR A 93 -0.18 13.33 15.82
CA THR A 93 0.13 12.50 14.65
C THR A 93 1.35 12.96 13.87
N ASN A 94 1.45 14.25 13.54
CA ASN A 94 2.55 14.88 12.80
C ASN A 94 2.37 16.42 12.78
N VAL A 95 3.43 17.15 12.44
CA VAL A 95 3.43 18.59 12.20
C VAL A 95 4.18 18.93 10.91
N THR A 96 3.42 19.06 9.83
CA THR A 96 3.91 19.58 8.54
C THR A 96 3.34 20.98 8.27
N ALA A 97 3.94 21.70 7.31
CA ALA A 97 3.45 22.99 6.87
C ALA A 97 2.00 22.88 6.39
N ASP A 98 1.11 23.61 7.06
CA ASP A 98 -0.31 23.72 6.71
C ASP A 98 -0.88 24.93 7.45
N HIS A 99 -1.72 25.71 6.77
CA HIS A 99 -2.34 26.90 7.35
C HIS A 99 -1.35 27.93 7.96
N LEU A 100 -0.13 28.04 7.42
CA LEU A 100 0.86 29.04 7.82
C LEU A 100 0.43 30.46 7.38
N GLY A 101 0.82 31.48 8.14
CA GLY A 101 0.42 32.87 7.93
C GLY A 101 -0.99 33.21 8.41
N LEU A 102 -1.66 32.28 9.11
CA LEU A 102 -3.00 32.46 9.66
C LEU A 102 -2.95 32.50 11.18
N GLN A 103 -3.72 33.39 11.80
CA GLN A 103 -3.95 33.42 13.26
C GLN A 103 -2.65 33.51 14.10
N GLY A 104 -1.60 34.14 13.57
CA GLY A 104 -0.32 34.32 14.26
C GLY A 104 0.59 33.09 14.30
N VAL A 105 0.35 32.10 13.41
CA VAL A 105 1.22 30.94 13.22
C VAL A 105 1.88 31.06 11.85
N ASP A 106 3.15 31.44 11.84
CA ASP A 106 3.92 31.72 10.63
C ASP A 106 4.93 30.62 10.31
N THR A 107 5.28 29.80 11.30
CA THR A 107 6.27 28.73 11.18
C THR A 107 5.72 27.38 11.62
N VAL A 108 6.34 26.30 11.12
CA VAL A 108 6.00 24.93 11.52
C VAL A 108 6.30 24.69 13.01
N ASP A 109 7.32 25.35 13.57
CA ASP A 109 7.66 25.26 14.98
C ASP A 109 6.58 25.89 15.87
N GLN A 110 6.07 27.08 15.50
CA GLN A 110 4.92 27.68 16.18
C GLN A 110 3.67 26.79 16.06
N LEU A 111 3.46 26.14 14.91
CA LEU A 111 2.35 25.19 14.76
C LEU A 111 2.50 23.99 15.71
N ALA A 112 3.73 23.51 15.92
CA ALA A 112 4.02 22.45 16.88
C ALA A 112 3.74 22.90 18.33
N GLU A 113 4.11 24.13 18.71
CA GLU A 113 3.82 24.67 20.04
C GLU A 113 2.32 24.72 20.35
N VAL A 114 1.51 25.11 19.36
CA VAL A 114 0.04 25.11 19.49
C VAL A 114 -0.48 23.67 19.67
N LYS A 115 0.04 22.71 18.89
CA LYS A 115 -0.36 21.30 18.99
C LYS A 115 0.06 20.65 20.31
N ALA A 116 1.17 21.10 20.91
CA ALA A 116 1.63 20.61 22.22
C ALA A 116 0.68 20.99 23.38
N ILE A 117 -0.31 21.87 23.18
CA ILE A 117 -1.28 22.22 24.23
C ILE A 117 -2.02 20.98 24.74
N ILE A 118 -2.37 20.03 23.86
CA ILE A 118 -3.12 18.84 24.26
C ILE A 118 -2.32 17.90 25.16
N THR A 119 -0.99 17.88 25.00
CA THR A 119 -0.07 17.01 25.76
C THR A 119 0.15 17.55 27.17
N ARG A 120 0.20 18.88 27.30
CA ARG A 120 0.28 19.59 28.60
C ARG A 120 -1.00 19.44 29.42
N ALA A 121 -2.13 19.22 28.76
CA ALA A 121 -3.42 18.96 29.41
C ALA A 121 -3.65 17.48 29.77
N THR A 122 -2.75 16.57 29.40
CA THR A 122 -2.85 15.16 29.78
C THR A 122 -2.59 14.98 31.26
N ARG A 123 -3.38 14.15 31.95
CA ARG A 123 -3.17 13.85 33.38
C ARG A 123 -1.83 13.14 33.62
N PRO A 124 -1.16 13.33 34.76
CA PRO A 124 0.09 12.64 35.07
C PRO A 124 0.03 11.11 34.98
N GLU A 125 -1.13 10.53 35.31
CA GLU A 125 -1.39 9.08 35.23
C GLU A 125 -1.76 8.60 33.82
N GLY A 126 -1.94 9.53 32.88
CA GLY A 126 -2.32 9.28 31.50
C GLY A 126 -1.15 8.99 30.57
N TRP A 127 -1.42 9.07 29.27
CA TRP A 127 -0.43 8.80 28.21
C TRP A 127 -0.39 9.90 27.15
N THR A 128 0.81 10.29 26.75
CA THR A 128 1.04 11.12 25.56
C THR A 128 1.54 10.24 24.41
N VAL A 129 0.66 9.94 23.46
CA VAL A 129 0.96 9.14 22.28
C VAL A 129 1.56 10.04 21.20
N LEU A 130 2.85 9.89 20.92
CA LEU A 130 3.62 10.84 20.12
C LEU A 130 4.31 10.14 18.95
N ASN A 131 4.26 10.75 17.77
CA ASN A 131 5.02 10.29 16.61
C ASN A 131 6.52 10.47 16.83
N GLY A 132 7.26 9.37 16.86
CA GLY A 132 8.73 9.35 16.95
C GLY A 132 9.43 9.69 15.64
N ASP A 133 8.72 9.63 14.51
CA ASP A 133 9.26 9.95 13.18
C ASP A 133 9.25 11.46 12.89
N ASP A 134 8.52 12.23 13.70
CA ASP A 134 8.48 13.69 13.63
C ASP A 134 9.22 14.30 14.83
N PRO A 135 10.40 14.90 14.63
CA PRO A 135 11.19 15.47 15.73
C PRO A 135 10.45 16.53 16.55
N ARG A 136 9.56 17.31 15.94
CA ARG A 136 8.79 18.36 16.64
C ARG A 136 7.75 17.74 17.55
N VAL A 137 7.09 16.67 17.08
CA VAL A 137 6.15 15.90 17.89
C VAL A 137 6.87 15.20 19.03
N TRP A 138 7.99 14.53 18.73
CA TRP A 138 8.74 13.79 19.75
C TRP A 138 9.29 14.69 20.85
N ALA A 139 9.67 15.93 20.53
CA ALA A 139 10.10 16.93 21.51
C ALA A 139 9.00 17.31 22.53
N MET A 140 7.71 17.17 22.19
CA MET A 140 6.58 17.55 23.05
C MET A 140 6.53 16.75 24.37
N ARG A 141 7.15 15.57 24.43
CA ARG A 141 7.21 14.74 25.65
C ARG A 141 7.82 15.48 26.84
N THR A 142 8.77 16.37 26.59
CA THR A 142 9.53 17.08 27.65
C THR A 142 8.68 18.08 28.43
N GLY A 143 7.59 18.57 27.83
CA GLY A 143 6.65 19.49 28.46
C GLY A 143 5.36 18.82 28.93
N ALA A 144 5.21 17.52 28.74
CA ALA A 144 4.03 16.77 29.15
C ALA A 144 4.20 16.19 30.56
N PRO A 145 3.20 16.30 31.45
CA PRO A 145 3.27 15.68 32.77
C PRO A 145 3.04 14.17 32.74
N ALA A 146 2.46 13.63 31.65
CA ALA A 146 2.11 12.23 31.49
C ALA A 146 3.24 11.43 30.83
N LYS A 147 3.19 10.10 30.93
CA LYS A 147 4.21 9.21 30.35
C LYS A 147 4.17 9.24 28.81
N PRO A 148 5.33 9.18 28.13
CA PRO A 148 5.35 9.09 26.68
C PRO A 148 5.01 7.67 26.20
N TRP A 149 4.21 7.58 25.13
CA TRP A 149 4.05 6.37 24.34
C TRP A 149 4.41 6.71 22.89
N VAL A 150 5.61 6.32 22.45
CA VAL A 150 6.03 6.61 21.08
C VAL A 150 5.39 5.64 20.10
N PHE A 151 4.95 6.15 18.96
CA PHE A 151 4.71 5.33 17.78
C PHE A 151 5.66 5.74 16.65
N THR A 152 6.15 4.78 15.88
CA THR A 152 7.11 5.01 14.79
C THR A 152 7.04 3.88 13.78
N LEU A 153 7.27 4.20 12.50
CA LEU A 153 7.40 3.18 11.45
C LEU A 153 8.77 2.49 11.46
N ASP A 154 9.77 3.04 12.17
CA ASP A 154 11.10 2.47 12.29
C ASP A 154 11.28 1.76 13.64
N ALA A 155 11.35 0.42 13.59
CA ALA A 155 11.58 -0.41 14.77
C ALA A 155 12.92 -0.14 15.47
N ASN A 156 13.89 0.48 14.79
CA ASN A 156 15.19 0.84 15.33
C ASN A 156 15.27 2.31 15.79
N SER A 157 14.15 3.04 15.76
CA SER A 157 14.11 4.46 16.11
C SER A 157 14.67 4.72 17.51
N PRO A 158 15.59 5.69 17.68
CA PRO A 158 16.05 6.11 19.00
C PRO A 158 14.93 6.52 19.95
N ALA A 159 13.81 7.03 19.40
CA ALA A 159 12.66 7.47 20.18
C ALA A 159 12.03 6.33 21.01
N ILE A 160 12.09 5.07 20.55
CA ILE A 160 11.66 3.91 21.35
C ILE A 160 12.50 3.79 22.62
N ARG A 161 13.82 3.85 22.50
CA ARG A 161 14.74 3.74 23.64
C ARG A 161 14.58 4.92 24.60
N GLU A 162 14.36 6.12 24.07
CA GLU A 162 14.10 7.31 24.88
C GLU A 162 12.77 7.19 25.64
N ALA A 163 11.69 6.74 24.99
CA ALA A 163 10.40 6.52 25.64
C ALA A 163 10.50 5.55 26.81
N LEU A 164 11.19 4.41 26.61
CA LEU A 164 11.36 3.39 27.66
C LEU A 164 12.16 3.93 28.85
N ARG A 165 13.22 4.71 28.60
CA ARG A 165 14.00 5.38 29.67
C ARG A 165 13.16 6.33 30.51
N ASP A 166 12.19 6.99 29.90
CA ASP A 166 11.25 7.89 30.56
C ASP A 166 10.07 7.13 31.23
N GLY A 167 10.17 5.81 31.38
CA GLY A 167 9.13 4.94 31.96
C GLY A 167 7.90 4.78 31.07
N GLY A 168 8.06 5.10 29.78
CA GLY A 168 7.05 5.07 28.73
C GLY A 168 6.98 3.73 27.99
N ARG A 169 6.43 3.76 26.77
CA ARG A 169 6.27 2.59 25.88
C ARG A 169 6.54 2.96 24.43
N GLY A 170 6.81 1.95 23.60
CA GLY A 170 6.84 2.07 22.15
C GLY A 170 5.73 1.25 21.48
N ILE A 171 5.37 1.62 20.25
CA ILE A 171 4.60 0.77 19.34
C ILE A 171 5.15 0.96 17.91
N THR A 172 5.40 -0.13 17.21
CA THR A 172 6.00 -0.11 15.87
C THR A 172 5.64 -1.38 15.09
N VAL A 173 6.16 -1.54 13.87
CA VAL A 173 6.02 -2.76 13.09
C VAL A 173 7.30 -3.58 13.23
N VAL A 174 7.17 -4.83 13.70
CA VAL A 174 8.26 -5.82 13.79
C VAL A 174 7.77 -7.09 13.11
N ASP A 175 8.54 -7.62 12.15
CA ASP A 175 8.18 -8.80 11.36
C ASP A 175 6.74 -8.73 10.81
N ASP A 176 6.43 -7.61 10.14
CA ASP A 176 5.11 -7.27 9.58
C ASP A 176 3.95 -7.20 10.58
N LYS A 177 4.22 -7.16 11.88
CA LYS A 177 3.21 -7.06 12.94
C LYS A 177 3.31 -5.77 13.72
N ILE A 178 2.15 -5.13 13.92
CA ILE A 178 2.00 -4.07 14.92
C ILE A 178 2.34 -4.67 16.29
N THR A 179 3.36 -4.11 16.94
CA THR A 179 3.96 -4.67 18.14
C THR A 179 4.19 -3.57 19.17
N VAL A 180 3.72 -3.81 20.40
CA VAL A 180 3.99 -2.93 21.54
C VAL A 180 5.34 -3.31 22.15
N ILE A 181 6.19 -2.31 22.34
CA ILE A 181 7.52 -2.43 22.92
C ILE A 181 7.49 -1.88 24.35
N THR A 182 7.93 -2.71 25.29
CA THR A 182 8.10 -2.38 26.70
C THR A 182 9.48 -2.89 27.17
N ASP A 183 9.83 -2.69 28.44
CA ASP A 183 11.05 -3.30 29.02
C ASP A 183 10.98 -4.85 29.09
N GLY A 184 9.78 -5.43 28.90
CA GLY A 184 9.56 -6.87 28.88
C GLY A 184 9.55 -7.46 27.47
N ALA A 185 8.89 -8.61 27.33
CA ALA A 185 8.69 -9.24 26.03
C ALA A 185 7.83 -8.35 25.11
N PRO A 186 8.16 -8.23 23.81
CA PRO A 186 7.31 -7.55 22.84
C PRO A 186 5.92 -8.18 22.75
N ASP A 187 4.87 -7.36 22.73
CA ASP A 187 3.49 -7.82 22.55
C ASP A 187 3.04 -7.58 21.10
N GLN A 188 3.03 -8.65 20.31
CA GLN A 188 2.59 -8.62 18.90
C GLN A 188 1.07 -8.63 18.81
N LEU A 189 0.45 -7.58 18.27
CA LEU A 189 -1.00 -7.43 18.18
C LEU A 189 -1.58 -8.09 16.93
N VAL A 190 -1.22 -7.59 15.74
CA VAL A 190 -1.84 -7.98 14.46
C VAL A 190 -0.88 -7.71 13.30
N ARG A 191 -0.93 -8.53 12.24
CA ARG A 191 -0.16 -8.27 11.02
C ARG A 191 -0.71 -7.02 10.32
N VAL A 192 0.17 -6.20 9.76
CA VAL A 192 -0.21 -4.98 9.04
C VAL A 192 -1.17 -5.29 7.88
N VAL A 193 -0.94 -6.38 7.15
CA VAL A 193 -1.81 -6.83 6.05
C VAL A 193 -3.23 -7.22 6.49
N ASP A 194 -3.41 -7.57 7.77
CA ASP A 194 -4.73 -7.89 8.34
C ASP A 194 -5.44 -6.64 8.89
N VAL A 195 -4.86 -5.44 8.75
CA VAL A 195 -5.44 -4.15 9.13
C VAL A 195 -5.88 -3.42 7.85
N PRO A 196 -7.17 -3.48 7.46
CA PRO A 196 -7.63 -3.07 6.12
C PRO A 196 -7.27 -1.64 5.74
N MET A 197 -7.35 -0.72 6.71
CA MET A 197 -7.09 0.70 6.47
C MET A 197 -5.64 1.03 6.09
N THR A 198 -4.70 0.10 6.29
CA THR A 198 -3.30 0.24 5.84
C THR A 198 -3.10 0.00 4.35
N ILE A 199 -4.14 -0.47 3.63
CA ILE A 199 -4.08 -0.82 2.21
C ILE A 199 -2.98 -1.86 1.96
N SER A 200 -3.05 -2.99 2.69
CA SER A 200 -2.04 -4.05 2.66
C SER A 200 -0.60 -3.55 2.95
N GLY A 201 -0.49 -2.56 3.84
CA GLY A 201 0.77 -1.93 4.23
C GLY A 201 1.31 -0.85 3.28
N LEU A 202 0.67 -0.60 2.13
CA LEU A 202 1.10 0.45 1.19
C LEU A 202 0.98 1.85 1.79
N SER A 203 -0.09 2.10 2.54
CA SER A 203 -0.34 3.41 3.13
C SER A 203 0.43 3.57 4.44
N ARG A 204 1.69 4.01 4.35
CA ARG A 204 2.58 4.28 5.51
C ARG A 204 1.94 5.21 6.54
N HIS A 205 1.23 6.23 6.08
CA HIS A 205 0.50 7.17 6.94
C HIS A 205 -0.63 6.48 7.72
N ASN A 206 -1.34 5.54 7.09
CA ASN A 206 -2.39 4.79 7.76
C ASN A 206 -1.83 3.72 8.69
N VAL A 207 -0.66 3.13 8.39
CA VAL A 207 0.08 2.33 9.37
C VAL A 207 0.40 3.19 10.61
N ALA A 208 0.93 4.40 10.43
CA ALA A 208 1.20 5.31 11.55
C ALA A 208 -0.07 5.68 12.33
N ASN A 209 -1.19 5.97 11.65
CA ASN A 209 -2.49 6.24 12.30
C ASN A 209 -2.99 5.01 13.09
N ALA A 210 -2.79 3.80 12.57
CA ALA A 210 -3.14 2.56 13.26
C ALA A 210 -2.30 2.33 14.51
N LEU A 211 -0.98 2.57 14.44
CA LEU A 211 -0.09 2.54 15.61
C LEU A 211 -0.54 3.55 16.68
N ALA A 212 -0.84 4.78 16.27
CA ALA A 212 -1.29 5.84 17.16
C ALA A 212 -2.63 5.50 17.84
N ALA A 213 -3.62 5.02 17.07
CA ALA A 213 -4.92 4.62 17.61
C ALA A 213 -4.82 3.39 18.52
N ALA A 214 -4.00 2.40 18.19
CA ALA A 214 -3.77 1.23 19.02
C ALA A 214 -3.11 1.59 20.37
N ALA A 215 -2.06 2.42 20.35
CA ALA A 215 -1.46 2.94 21.57
C ALA A 215 -2.44 3.76 22.40
N ALA A 216 -3.26 4.61 21.76
CA ALA A 216 -4.25 5.40 22.47
C ALA A 216 -5.35 4.53 23.11
N ALA A 217 -5.82 3.50 22.41
CA ALA A 217 -6.82 2.56 22.91
C ALA A 217 -6.30 1.79 24.13
N LEU A 218 -5.08 1.25 24.06
CA LEU A 218 -4.43 0.59 25.19
C LEU A 218 -4.15 1.58 26.34
N GLY A 219 -3.81 2.83 26.02
CA GLY A 219 -3.62 3.92 26.98
C GLY A 219 -4.90 4.31 27.72
N LEU A 220 -6.07 4.20 27.06
CA LEU A 220 -7.38 4.34 27.69
C LEU A 220 -7.81 3.11 28.52
N GLY A 221 -7.00 2.04 28.52
CA GLY A 221 -7.28 0.80 29.24
C GLY A 221 -8.26 -0.13 28.52
N LEU A 222 -8.39 -0.01 27.19
CA LEU A 222 -9.18 -0.96 26.41
C LEU A 222 -8.48 -2.31 26.27
N ASP A 223 -9.26 -3.39 26.26
CA ASP A 223 -8.73 -4.75 26.18
C ASP A 223 -7.99 -4.99 24.87
N ARG A 224 -6.87 -5.71 24.96
CA ARG A 224 -6.02 -6.08 23.82
C ARG A 224 -6.80 -6.75 22.69
N SER A 225 -7.75 -7.64 23.01
CA SER A 225 -8.60 -8.30 22.01
C SER A 225 -9.45 -7.30 21.23
N ALA A 226 -10.07 -6.34 21.91
CA ALA A 226 -10.86 -5.30 21.26
C ALA A 226 -10.01 -4.38 20.37
N VAL A 227 -8.75 -4.11 20.76
CA VAL A 227 -7.79 -3.38 19.90
C VAL A 227 -7.51 -4.16 18.62
N ILE A 228 -7.21 -5.45 18.72
CA ILE A 228 -6.95 -6.32 17.55
C ILE A 228 -8.17 -6.41 16.64
N ASP A 229 -9.35 -6.66 17.21
CA ASP A 229 -10.59 -6.82 16.46
C ASP A 229 -11.02 -5.50 15.81
N GLY A 230 -10.85 -4.37 16.52
CA GLY A 230 -11.12 -3.04 15.97
C GLY A 230 -10.18 -2.70 14.81
N LEU A 231 -8.88 -3.01 14.91
CA LEU A 231 -7.93 -2.84 13.82
C LEU A 231 -8.28 -3.70 12.58
N ARG A 232 -8.74 -4.94 12.79
CA ARG A 232 -9.14 -5.86 11.70
C ARG A 232 -10.44 -5.47 11.00
N THR A 233 -11.32 -4.76 11.69
CA THR A 233 -12.69 -4.47 11.19
C THR A 233 -12.90 -3.03 10.74
N PHE A 234 -11.98 -2.11 11.05
CA PHE A 234 -12.02 -0.74 10.55
C PHE A 234 -11.53 -0.66 9.10
N ARG A 235 -12.44 -0.30 8.19
CA ARG A 235 -12.17 -0.26 6.74
C ARG A 235 -12.03 1.19 6.23
N PRO A 236 -11.18 1.43 5.21
CA PRO A 236 -11.08 2.71 4.55
C PRO A 236 -12.20 2.84 3.50
N ASP A 237 -13.47 2.80 3.92
CA ASP A 237 -14.64 2.89 3.03
C ASP A 237 -15.48 4.15 3.30
N ALA A 238 -16.52 4.37 2.48
CA ALA A 238 -17.42 5.52 2.59
C ALA A 238 -18.22 5.56 3.91
N ALA A 239 -18.33 4.44 4.64
CA ALA A 239 -19.09 4.36 5.88
C ALA A 239 -18.23 4.67 7.10
N LEU A 240 -17.07 4.01 7.21
CA LEU A 240 -16.20 4.08 8.38
C LEU A 240 -15.14 5.18 8.26
N ASN A 241 -14.67 5.49 7.05
CA ASN A 241 -13.67 6.54 6.84
C ASN A 241 -13.85 7.28 5.49
N PRO A 242 -14.96 8.01 5.31
CA PRO A 242 -15.27 8.66 4.03
C PRO A 242 -14.20 9.67 3.60
N GLY A 243 -13.75 9.51 2.37
CA GLY A 243 -12.80 10.35 1.66
C GLY A 243 -11.36 10.15 2.11
N ARG A 244 -11.01 8.94 2.60
CA ARG A 244 -9.67 8.61 3.08
C ARG A 244 -9.24 7.26 2.52
N MET A 245 -8.48 7.28 1.43
CA MET A 245 -8.04 6.10 0.68
C MET A 245 -9.19 5.14 0.33
N ASN A 246 -10.36 5.66 -0.05
CA ASN A 246 -11.46 4.78 -0.45
C ASN A 246 -11.17 4.22 -1.84
N THR A 247 -10.99 2.91 -1.92
CA THR A 247 -10.57 2.22 -3.14
C THR A 247 -11.75 1.47 -3.76
N TYR A 248 -11.90 1.59 -5.08
CA TYR A 248 -12.93 0.94 -5.87
C TYR A 248 -12.33 0.26 -7.09
N THR A 249 -12.98 -0.79 -7.57
CA THR A 249 -12.76 -1.39 -8.89
C THR A 249 -13.86 -0.90 -9.84
N ALA A 250 -13.47 -0.28 -10.95
CA ALA A 250 -14.38 0.19 -11.99
C ALA A 250 -14.09 -0.48 -13.33
N ARG A 251 -15.12 -0.70 -14.15
CA ARG A 251 -14.99 -1.29 -15.50
C ARG A 251 -14.44 -0.26 -16.49
N THR A 252 -13.53 -0.69 -17.35
CA THR A 252 -13.05 0.08 -18.51
C THR A 252 -13.52 -0.59 -19.82
N SER A 253 -13.17 0.01 -20.96
CA SER A 253 -13.49 -0.58 -22.28
C SER A 253 -12.81 -1.91 -22.57
N ASP A 254 -11.70 -2.21 -21.87
CA ASP A 254 -10.81 -3.33 -22.11
C ASP A 254 -10.46 -4.16 -20.86
N GLY A 255 -11.04 -3.82 -19.70
CA GLY A 255 -10.80 -4.54 -18.45
C GLY A 255 -11.34 -3.78 -17.23
N GLU A 256 -10.48 -3.60 -16.23
CA GLU A 256 -10.81 -2.91 -14.97
C GLU A 256 -9.70 -1.94 -14.57
N CYS A 257 -10.08 -0.81 -13.97
CA CYS A 257 -9.15 0.12 -13.34
C CYS A 257 -9.45 0.25 -11.85
N THR A 258 -8.45 0.71 -11.10
CA THR A 258 -8.61 1.01 -9.67
C THR A 258 -8.86 2.49 -9.47
N VAL A 259 -9.90 2.87 -8.73
CA VAL A 259 -10.19 4.27 -8.38
C VAL A 259 -9.93 4.50 -6.90
N VAL A 260 -9.10 5.50 -6.56
CA VAL A 260 -8.76 5.87 -5.17
C VAL A 260 -9.24 7.29 -4.89
N ILE A 261 -10.14 7.44 -3.92
CA ILE A 261 -10.67 8.74 -3.48
C ILE A 261 -10.05 9.13 -2.14
N ASP A 262 -9.41 10.30 -2.07
CA ASP A 262 -8.75 10.80 -0.86
C ASP A 262 -8.88 12.32 -0.67
N LEU A 263 -8.74 12.80 0.57
CA LEU A 263 -8.79 14.22 0.96
C LEU A 263 -7.39 14.83 1.09
N ALA A 264 -6.42 14.35 0.32
CA ALA A 264 -5.11 14.98 0.25
C ALA A 264 -5.25 16.47 -0.09
N HIS A 265 -4.66 17.34 0.73
CA HIS A 265 -4.81 18.80 0.60
C HIS A 265 -3.49 19.59 0.74
N ASN A 266 -2.37 18.88 0.92
CA ASN A 266 -1.01 19.39 1.02
C ASN A 266 -0.03 18.35 0.45
N GLU A 267 1.25 18.71 0.35
CA GLU A 267 2.31 17.91 -0.25
C GLU A 267 2.37 16.51 0.38
N ALA A 268 2.41 16.42 1.71
CA ALA A 268 2.48 15.15 2.41
C ALA A 268 1.26 14.25 2.15
N GLY A 269 0.06 14.82 2.02
CA GLY A 269 -1.15 14.09 1.67
C GLY A 269 -1.12 13.58 0.22
N LEU A 270 -0.63 14.39 -0.72
CA LEU A 270 -0.52 13.98 -2.12
C LEU A 270 0.53 12.87 -2.28
N GLU A 271 1.71 13.00 -1.65
CA GLU A 271 2.73 11.94 -1.67
C GLU A 271 2.17 10.63 -1.09
N ALA A 272 1.40 10.71 0.00
CA ALA A 272 0.74 9.53 0.58
C ALA A 272 -0.23 8.84 -0.38
N LEU A 273 -0.99 9.63 -1.15
CA LEU A 273 -1.90 9.12 -2.17
C LEU A 273 -1.11 8.48 -3.31
N MET A 274 -0.01 9.11 -3.75
CA MET A 274 0.84 8.60 -4.83
C MET A 274 1.54 7.28 -4.47
N ASP A 275 2.00 7.14 -3.22
CA ASP A 275 2.60 5.88 -2.74
C ASP A 275 1.60 4.71 -2.80
N VAL A 276 0.33 4.97 -2.48
CA VAL A 276 -0.74 3.97 -2.59
C VAL A 276 -1.05 3.65 -4.05
N THR A 277 -1.13 4.65 -4.92
CA THR A 277 -1.45 4.43 -6.33
C THR A 277 -0.34 3.66 -7.04
N ASP A 278 0.92 3.95 -6.73
CA ASP A 278 2.07 3.23 -7.28
C ASP A 278 2.06 1.75 -6.86
N GLY A 279 1.71 1.46 -5.60
CA GLY A 279 1.61 0.09 -5.09
C GLY A 279 0.39 -0.68 -5.58
N LEU A 280 -0.61 -0.02 -6.17
CA LEU A 280 -1.81 -0.64 -6.76
C LEU A 280 -1.73 -0.77 -8.28
N ARG A 281 -0.80 -0.04 -8.92
CA ARG A 281 -0.66 0.01 -10.38
C ARG A 281 -0.05 -1.27 -10.92
N GLN A 282 -0.73 -1.89 -11.89
CA GLN A 282 -0.18 -3.07 -12.55
C GLN A 282 1.06 -2.72 -13.40
N PRO A 283 2.01 -3.65 -13.58
CA PRO A 283 3.16 -3.43 -14.44
C PRO A 283 2.76 -3.03 -15.86
N GLY A 284 3.26 -1.88 -16.34
CA GLY A 284 2.96 -1.36 -17.69
C GLY A 284 1.69 -0.50 -17.80
N SER A 285 0.91 -0.37 -16.72
CA SER A 285 -0.26 0.51 -16.63
C SER A 285 0.12 1.92 -16.16
N ARG A 286 -0.86 2.82 -16.10
CA ARG A 286 -0.70 4.26 -15.84
C ARG A 286 -1.37 4.73 -14.55
N VAL A 287 -0.90 5.86 -14.03
CA VAL A 287 -1.54 6.64 -12.96
C VAL A 287 -2.20 7.89 -13.55
N HIS A 288 -3.49 8.06 -13.27
CA HIS A 288 -4.28 9.24 -13.61
C HIS A 288 -4.65 9.99 -12.35
N LEU A 289 -4.40 11.29 -12.27
CA LEU A 289 -4.63 12.11 -11.06
C LEU A 289 -5.55 13.29 -11.34
N GLY A 290 -6.62 13.39 -10.55
CA GLY A 290 -7.40 14.61 -10.39
C GLY A 290 -6.84 15.47 -9.25
N LEU A 291 -6.12 16.53 -9.63
CA LEU A 291 -5.44 17.45 -8.72
C LEU A 291 -6.36 18.62 -8.34
N GLY A 292 -6.45 18.91 -7.04
CA GLY A 292 -7.05 20.17 -6.60
C GLY A 292 -6.85 20.43 -5.11
N ALA A 293 -6.98 21.70 -4.72
CA ALA A 293 -6.81 22.14 -3.33
C ALA A 293 -7.79 23.28 -3.00
N SER A 294 -7.77 23.74 -1.75
CA SER A 294 -8.51 24.94 -1.33
C SER A 294 -7.66 26.20 -1.52
N GLY A 295 -8.31 27.33 -1.80
CA GLY A 295 -7.62 28.60 -2.06
C GLY A 295 -6.99 29.29 -0.84
N ASP A 296 -7.19 28.78 0.38
CA ASP A 296 -6.50 29.30 1.57
C ASP A 296 -5.12 28.66 1.80
N ARG A 297 -4.63 27.87 0.84
CA ARG A 297 -3.23 27.38 0.81
C ARG A 297 -2.27 28.47 0.37
N THR A 298 -1.01 28.34 0.77
CA THR A 298 0.03 29.26 0.31
C THR A 298 0.37 28.98 -1.17
N ASP A 299 0.93 30.00 -1.80
CA ASP A 299 1.44 29.95 -3.17
C ASP A 299 2.45 28.81 -3.37
N GLU A 300 3.34 28.62 -2.40
CA GLU A 300 4.35 27.56 -2.39
C GLU A 300 3.74 26.17 -2.36
N ILE A 301 2.73 25.94 -1.49
CA ILE A 301 2.04 24.63 -1.41
C ILE A 301 1.35 24.31 -2.74
N LEU A 302 0.69 25.29 -3.36
CA LEU A 302 0.01 25.07 -4.64
C LEU A 302 1.00 24.74 -5.77
N ASP A 303 2.16 25.39 -5.82
CA ASP A 303 3.21 25.04 -6.78
C ASP A 303 3.73 23.63 -6.53
N ASN A 304 4.07 23.30 -5.27
CA ASN A 304 4.63 22.00 -4.92
C ASN A 304 3.66 20.85 -5.22
N LEU A 305 2.36 21.06 -4.98
CA LEU A 305 1.32 20.09 -5.36
C LEU A 305 1.30 19.82 -6.87
N GLY A 306 1.44 20.86 -7.70
CA GLY A 306 1.56 20.70 -9.15
C GLY A 306 2.83 19.95 -9.56
N GLU A 307 3.95 20.23 -8.90
CA GLU A 307 5.25 19.60 -9.17
C GLU A 307 5.22 18.10 -8.82
N ILE A 308 4.72 17.74 -7.64
CA ILE A 308 4.53 16.34 -7.22
C ILE A 308 3.61 15.61 -8.18
N ALA A 309 2.46 16.21 -8.54
CA ALA A 309 1.50 15.62 -9.47
C ALA A 309 2.14 15.32 -10.84
N GLY A 310 2.93 16.26 -11.38
CA GLY A 310 3.59 16.07 -12.67
C GLY A 310 4.69 15.01 -12.65
N HIS A 311 5.37 14.81 -11.52
CA HIS A 311 6.41 13.77 -11.38
C HIS A 311 5.85 12.37 -11.08
N ARG A 312 4.71 12.29 -10.38
CA ARG A 312 4.17 11.03 -9.85
C ARG A 312 2.97 10.49 -10.63
N SER A 313 2.51 11.16 -11.68
CA SER A 313 1.36 10.72 -12.48
C SER A 313 1.63 10.79 -13.98
N ASP A 314 1.07 9.83 -14.72
CA ASP A 314 1.18 9.79 -16.19
C ASP A 314 0.19 10.75 -16.87
N HIS A 315 -0.93 11.05 -16.20
CA HIS A 315 -1.95 11.97 -16.68
C HIS A 315 -2.55 12.76 -15.51
N VAL A 316 -2.55 14.09 -15.61
CA VAL A 316 -3.10 14.98 -14.58
C VAL A 316 -4.22 15.83 -15.17
N VAL A 317 -5.29 16.01 -14.40
CA VAL A 317 -6.35 17.00 -14.66
C VAL A 317 -6.54 17.90 -13.43
N LEU A 318 -6.90 19.15 -13.65
CA LEU A 318 -7.15 20.12 -12.58
C LEU A 318 -8.63 20.16 -12.20
N LEU A 319 -8.93 20.17 -10.90
CA LEU A 319 -10.28 20.08 -10.35
C LEU A 319 -10.66 21.33 -9.54
N TYR A 320 -11.75 21.98 -9.95
CA TYR A 320 -12.30 23.15 -9.25
C TYR A 320 -13.46 22.84 -8.34
N LYS A 321 -13.65 23.76 -7.39
CA LYS A 321 -14.59 23.67 -6.28
C LYS A 321 -15.03 25.10 -5.95
N PRO A 322 -16.09 25.64 -6.56
CA PRO A 322 -16.46 27.05 -6.41
C PRO A 322 -16.57 27.52 -4.95
N HIS A 323 -17.07 26.66 -4.06
CA HIS A 323 -17.22 26.95 -2.62
C HIS A 323 -15.89 26.94 -1.82
N TYR A 324 -14.80 26.43 -2.38
CA TYR A 324 -13.50 26.25 -1.70
C TYR A 324 -12.39 27.16 -2.23
N LEU A 325 -12.75 28.15 -3.06
CA LEU A 325 -11.82 29.17 -3.55
C LEU A 325 -11.31 30.11 -2.45
N ARG A 326 -12.05 30.25 -1.33
CA ARG A 326 -11.64 30.95 -0.10
C ARG A 326 -10.95 32.32 -0.33
N GLY A 327 -11.46 33.09 -1.28
CA GLY A 327 -10.96 34.44 -1.59
C GLY A 327 -9.95 34.53 -2.74
N ARG A 328 -9.50 33.40 -3.30
CA ARG A 328 -8.75 33.37 -4.56
C ARG A 328 -9.66 33.21 -5.77
N THR A 329 -9.16 33.53 -6.97
CA THR A 329 -9.85 33.18 -8.22
C THR A 329 -9.46 31.76 -8.67
N ARG A 330 -10.24 31.20 -9.60
CA ARG A 330 -9.91 29.92 -10.24
C ARG A 330 -8.58 30.03 -10.98
N GLU A 331 -8.42 31.13 -11.71
CA GLU A 331 -7.27 31.44 -12.56
C GLU A 331 -5.99 31.52 -11.73
N ASP A 332 -6.06 32.12 -10.53
CA ASP A 332 -4.92 32.18 -9.62
C ASP A 332 -4.47 30.79 -9.17
N ILE A 333 -5.41 29.93 -8.73
CA ILE A 333 -5.08 28.57 -8.29
C ILE A 333 -4.54 27.74 -9.47
N GLU A 334 -5.17 27.85 -10.63
CA GLU A 334 -4.74 27.17 -11.86
C GLU A 334 -3.30 27.56 -12.22
N ALA A 335 -2.99 28.86 -12.19
CA ALA A 335 -1.66 29.36 -12.50
C ALA A 335 -0.59 28.77 -11.58
N ARG A 336 -0.87 28.64 -10.27
CA ARG A 336 0.06 28.01 -9.31
C ARG A 336 0.29 26.53 -9.61
N PHE A 337 -0.78 25.74 -9.83
CA PHE A 337 -0.63 24.34 -10.21
C PHE A 337 0.16 24.17 -11.51
N ARG A 338 -0.12 25.01 -12.51
CA ARG A 338 0.59 24.98 -13.80
C ARG A 338 2.08 25.31 -13.64
N ILE A 339 2.47 26.23 -12.75
CA ILE A 339 3.89 26.50 -12.45
C ILE A 339 4.58 25.21 -11.96
N GLY A 340 3.97 24.51 -11.01
CA GLY A 340 4.48 23.22 -10.51
C GLY A 340 4.59 22.17 -11.60
N LEU A 341 3.51 21.96 -12.36
CA LEU A 341 3.46 20.99 -13.46
C LEU A 341 4.53 21.27 -14.52
N GLN A 342 4.79 22.54 -14.85
CA GLN A 342 5.82 22.93 -15.81
C GLN A 342 7.23 22.57 -15.32
N ARG A 343 7.51 22.68 -14.01
CA ARG A 343 8.80 22.23 -13.43
C ARG A 343 9.01 20.73 -13.61
N ALA A 344 7.93 19.95 -13.57
CA ALA A 344 7.94 18.52 -13.82
C ALA A 344 7.93 18.15 -15.33
N GLY A 345 7.92 19.13 -16.23
CA GLY A 345 7.89 18.90 -17.69
C GLY A 345 6.50 18.66 -18.28
N VAL A 346 5.43 18.92 -17.51
CA VAL A 346 4.04 18.78 -17.97
C VAL A 346 3.51 20.12 -18.44
N ALA A 347 3.26 20.25 -19.76
CA ALA A 347 2.96 21.54 -20.39
C ALA A 347 1.47 21.91 -20.40
N GLU A 348 0.59 20.98 -20.74
CA GLU A 348 -0.85 21.23 -20.85
C GLU A 348 -1.64 20.14 -20.13
N VAL A 349 -2.64 20.58 -19.34
CA VAL A 349 -3.55 19.71 -18.59
C VAL A 349 -4.98 20.23 -18.76
N ALA A 350 -5.93 19.30 -18.84
CA ALA A 350 -7.35 19.66 -18.86
C ALA A 350 -7.78 20.15 -17.47
N SER A 351 -8.81 21.00 -17.44
CA SER A 351 -9.35 21.54 -16.20
C SER A 351 -10.87 21.38 -16.17
N PHE A 352 -11.41 21.05 -14.99
CA PHE A 352 -12.80 20.66 -14.80
C PHE A 352 -13.43 21.46 -13.68
N ASP A 353 -14.67 21.89 -13.88
CA ASP A 353 -15.40 22.78 -12.97
C ASP A 353 -15.76 22.10 -11.65
N THR A 354 -15.81 20.76 -11.66
CA THR A 354 -16.21 19.91 -10.54
C THR A 354 -15.27 18.71 -10.40
N GLU A 355 -15.19 18.16 -9.20
CA GLU A 355 -14.41 16.95 -8.90
C GLU A 355 -15.01 15.75 -9.60
N LEU A 356 -16.35 15.67 -9.64
CA LEU A 356 -17.07 14.60 -10.32
C LEU A 356 -16.80 14.59 -11.83
N SER A 357 -16.86 15.74 -12.51
CA SER A 357 -16.63 15.81 -13.96
C SER A 357 -15.18 15.45 -14.33
N GLY A 358 -14.22 15.83 -13.48
CA GLY A 358 -12.84 15.39 -13.63
C GLY A 358 -12.67 13.88 -13.43
N LEU A 359 -13.32 13.29 -12.42
CA LEU A 359 -13.30 11.84 -12.21
C LEU A 359 -13.88 11.08 -13.42
N GLN A 360 -15.02 11.54 -13.94
CA GLN A 360 -15.67 10.99 -15.13
C GLN A 360 -14.72 10.98 -16.33
N ALA A 361 -13.99 12.08 -16.54
CA ALA A 361 -13.03 12.19 -17.63
C ALA A 361 -11.80 11.29 -17.44
N LEU A 362 -11.31 11.11 -16.21
CA LEU A 362 -10.18 10.23 -15.90
C LEU A 362 -10.57 8.75 -16.09
N VAL A 363 -11.68 8.31 -15.51
CA VAL A 363 -12.17 6.93 -15.64
C VAL A 363 -12.52 6.60 -17.09
N GLY A 364 -13.09 7.55 -17.85
CA GLY A 364 -13.39 7.35 -19.27
C GLY A 364 -12.17 7.17 -20.16
N GLN A 365 -10.96 7.52 -19.68
CA GLN A 365 -9.69 7.35 -20.40
C GLN A 365 -8.85 6.18 -19.87
N ALA A 366 -9.21 5.65 -18.70
CA ALA A 366 -8.48 4.57 -18.04
C ALA A 366 -8.58 3.26 -18.83
N ARG A 367 -7.49 2.49 -18.77
CA ARG A 367 -7.33 1.17 -19.36
C ARG A 367 -7.22 0.11 -18.28
N ASP A 368 -7.23 -1.15 -18.71
CA ASP A 368 -7.01 -2.28 -17.79
C ASP A 368 -5.71 -2.11 -16.98
N GLY A 369 -5.83 -2.29 -15.66
CA GLY A 369 -4.72 -2.19 -14.71
C GLY A 369 -4.31 -0.76 -14.32
N ASP A 370 -4.89 0.28 -14.93
CA ASP A 370 -4.63 1.68 -14.57
C ASP A 370 -5.17 2.01 -13.17
N VAL A 371 -4.58 3.04 -12.55
CA VAL A 371 -5.03 3.60 -11.28
C VAL A 371 -5.44 5.05 -11.47
N VAL A 372 -6.68 5.38 -11.08
CA VAL A 372 -7.23 6.72 -11.06
C VAL A 372 -7.28 7.21 -9.63
N ALA A 373 -6.61 8.31 -9.32
CA ALA A 373 -6.58 8.96 -8.03
C ALA A 373 -7.35 10.28 -8.07
N LEU A 374 -8.18 10.55 -7.07
CA LEU A 374 -8.96 11.78 -6.98
C LEU A 374 -8.76 12.47 -5.63
N MET A 375 -8.29 13.71 -5.66
CA MET A 375 -8.26 14.60 -4.49
C MET A 375 -9.64 15.23 -4.27
N CYS A 376 -10.51 14.55 -3.52
CA CYS A 376 -11.92 14.90 -3.36
C CYS A 376 -12.23 15.54 -1.99
N HIS A 377 -12.70 16.79 -2.01
CA HIS A 377 -12.92 17.65 -0.85
C HIS A 377 -14.36 18.11 -0.67
N SER A 378 -15.10 18.35 -1.75
CA SER A 378 -16.45 18.93 -1.70
C SER A 378 -17.54 17.95 -2.11
N GLU A 379 -17.34 17.20 -3.20
CA GLU A 379 -18.38 16.42 -3.88
C GLU A 379 -18.26 14.92 -3.58
N ARG A 380 -17.90 14.57 -2.34
CA ARG A 380 -17.66 13.17 -1.95
C ARG A 380 -18.89 12.28 -2.21
N GLN A 381 -20.08 12.78 -1.87
CA GLN A 381 -21.31 11.99 -2.00
C GLN A 381 -21.66 11.78 -3.47
N GLU A 382 -21.56 12.83 -4.28
CA GLU A 382 -21.83 12.79 -5.71
C GLU A 382 -20.84 11.86 -6.44
N VAL A 383 -19.58 11.84 -6.01
CA VAL A 383 -18.57 10.88 -6.48
C VAL A 383 -18.96 9.44 -6.13
N TYR A 384 -19.38 9.16 -4.90
CA TYR A 384 -19.81 7.82 -4.51
C TYR A 384 -21.07 7.36 -5.24
N ASP A 385 -22.05 8.25 -5.39
CA ASP A 385 -23.29 7.97 -6.09
C ASP A 385 -23.01 7.62 -7.56
N TRP A 386 -22.12 8.37 -8.21
CA TRP A 386 -21.72 8.10 -9.59
C TRP A 386 -20.91 6.80 -9.72
N LEU A 387 -19.98 6.52 -8.80
CA LEU A 387 -19.25 5.24 -8.78
C LEU A 387 -20.22 4.06 -8.66
N ALA A 388 -21.24 4.17 -7.81
CA ALA A 388 -22.30 3.18 -7.71
C ALA A 388 -23.13 3.07 -9.00
N GLU A 389 -23.45 4.19 -9.65
CA GLU A 389 -24.19 4.24 -10.92
C GLU A 389 -23.47 3.48 -12.04
N ILE A 390 -22.15 3.62 -12.15
CA ILE A 390 -21.34 2.89 -13.15
C ILE A 390 -21.02 1.45 -12.74
N GLY A 391 -21.54 0.98 -11.60
CA GLY A 391 -21.33 -0.38 -11.09
C GLY A 391 -19.92 -0.61 -10.54
N ALA A 392 -19.21 0.44 -10.12
CA ALA A 392 -17.94 0.28 -9.43
C ALA A 392 -18.15 -0.38 -8.07
N VAL A 393 -17.24 -1.28 -7.70
CA VAL A 393 -17.33 -2.07 -6.46
C VAL A 393 -16.28 -1.56 -5.47
N ALA A 394 -16.69 -1.24 -4.25
CA ALA A 394 -15.74 -0.90 -3.18
C ALA A 394 -14.84 -2.10 -2.87
N ASP A 395 -13.53 -1.89 -2.84
CA ASP A 395 -12.58 -2.97 -2.59
C ASP A 395 -12.50 -3.29 -1.09
N ASP A 396 -12.68 -4.56 -0.75
CA ASP A 396 -12.38 -5.06 0.58
C ASP A 396 -10.87 -5.34 0.75
N ALA A 397 -10.47 -5.72 1.96
CA ALA A 397 -9.06 -6.02 2.27
C ALA A 397 -8.48 -7.12 1.36
N ARG A 398 -9.30 -8.09 0.92
CA ARG A 398 -8.86 -9.18 0.04
C ARG A 398 -8.67 -8.68 -1.38
N ALA A 399 -9.59 -7.88 -1.91
CA ALA A 399 -9.48 -7.24 -3.21
C ALA A 399 -8.22 -6.36 -3.28
N ILE A 400 -7.99 -5.53 -2.26
CA ILE A 400 -6.77 -4.72 -2.13
C ILE A 400 -5.52 -5.60 -2.14
N ARG A 401 -5.46 -6.64 -1.29
CA ARG A 401 -4.29 -7.54 -1.23
C ARG A 401 -3.98 -8.16 -2.58
N ARG A 402 -4.99 -8.63 -3.32
CA ARG A 402 -4.81 -9.17 -4.68
C ARG A 402 -4.23 -8.14 -5.64
N LYS A 403 -4.69 -6.89 -5.58
CA LYS A 403 -4.16 -5.80 -6.41
C LYS A 403 -2.69 -5.49 -6.09
N VAL A 404 -2.33 -5.42 -4.80
CA VAL A 404 -0.94 -5.18 -4.38
C VAL A 404 -0.01 -6.30 -4.86
N VAL A 405 -0.45 -7.55 -4.73
CA VAL A 405 0.32 -8.71 -5.20
C VAL A 405 0.46 -8.69 -6.73
N ALA A 406 -0.62 -8.42 -7.46
CA ALA A 406 -0.59 -8.28 -8.91
C ALA A 406 0.31 -7.11 -9.38
N ALA A 407 0.32 -5.99 -8.66
CA ALA A 407 1.19 -4.85 -8.93
C ALA A 407 2.68 -5.19 -8.80
N ARG A 408 3.03 -6.14 -7.92
CA ARG A 408 4.40 -6.67 -7.77
C ARG A 408 4.76 -7.76 -8.80
N GLY A 409 3.79 -8.21 -9.59
CA GLY A 409 3.96 -9.36 -10.48
C GLY A 409 4.04 -10.70 -9.74
N GLU A 410 3.62 -10.75 -8.48
CA GLU A 410 3.61 -11.93 -7.61
C GLU A 410 2.24 -12.64 -7.67
N HIS A 411 2.15 -13.87 -7.16
CA HIS A 411 0.88 -14.60 -7.03
C HIS A 411 0.29 -14.48 -5.61
N GLU A 412 -1.04 -14.48 -5.45
CA GLU A 412 -1.68 -14.28 -4.12
C GLU A 412 -1.38 -15.39 -3.10
N ALA A 413 -0.84 -16.51 -3.59
CA ALA A 413 -0.43 -17.66 -2.82
C ALA A 413 1.11 -17.79 -2.73
N GLU A 414 1.89 -16.74 -2.97
CA GLU A 414 3.36 -16.83 -3.01
C GLU A 414 3.96 -17.38 -1.69
N GLU A 415 3.37 -17.04 -0.54
CA GLU A 415 3.76 -17.60 0.76
C GLU A 415 3.49 -19.12 0.80
N GLU A 416 2.31 -19.58 0.38
CA GLU A 416 2.00 -21.01 0.31
C GLU A 416 2.84 -21.76 -0.73
N ILE A 417 3.18 -21.12 -1.86
CA ILE A 417 4.08 -21.67 -2.88
C ILE A 417 5.51 -21.78 -2.32
N THR A 418 5.97 -20.78 -1.57
CA THR A 418 7.30 -20.82 -0.94
C THR A 418 7.37 -21.94 0.09
N ALA A 419 6.40 -22.00 1.01
CA ALA A 419 6.31 -23.06 2.00
C ALA A 419 6.18 -24.46 1.38
N LEU A 420 5.48 -24.57 0.25
CA LEU A 420 5.39 -25.80 -0.53
C LEU A 420 6.79 -26.30 -0.95
N TRP A 421 7.70 -25.43 -1.36
CA TRP A 421 9.03 -25.83 -1.83
C TRP A 421 10.10 -25.93 -0.72
N GLU A 422 9.80 -25.43 0.48
CA GLU A 422 10.63 -25.63 1.68
C GLU A 422 10.41 -27.01 2.35
N ASP A 423 9.33 -27.71 2.00
CA ASP A 423 9.03 -29.04 2.52
C ASP A 423 9.86 -30.11 1.79
N ASP A 424 10.77 -30.77 2.50
CA ASP A 424 11.63 -31.81 1.93
C ASP A 424 10.86 -33.11 1.60
N ASP A 425 9.66 -33.33 2.16
CA ASP A 425 8.85 -34.53 1.92
C ASP A 425 8.04 -34.43 0.61
N GLU A 426 8.38 -35.27 -0.37
CA GLU A 426 7.73 -35.32 -1.69
C GLU A 426 6.23 -35.61 -1.64
N GLU A 427 5.79 -36.55 -0.79
CA GLU A 427 4.36 -36.89 -0.69
C GLU A 427 3.58 -35.76 -0.05
N GLN A 428 4.16 -35.14 0.98
CA GLN A 428 3.55 -34.00 1.64
C GLN A 428 3.47 -32.79 0.70
N ARG A 429 4.50 -32.54 -0.11
CA ARG A 429 4.47 -31.51 -1.16
C ARG A 429 3.34 -31.72 -2.14
N ILE A 430 3.20 -32.93 -2.70
CA ILE A 430 2.11 -33.24 -3.64
C ILE A 430 0.74 -33.02 -2.98
N ARG A 431 0.55 -33.44 -1.71
CA ARG A 431 -0.70 -33.20 -0.98
C ARG A 431 -0.99 -31.70 -0.79
N THR A 432 0.01 -30.93 -0.40
CA THR A 432 -0.11 -29.48 -0.20
C THR A 432 -0.42 -28.77 -1.51
N ALA A 433 0.28 -29.10 -2.60
CA ALA A 433 0.02 -28.54 -3.92
C ALA A 433 -1.37 -28.92 -4.46
N ALA A 434 -1.85 -30.14 -4.20
CA ALA A 434 -3.22 -30.54 -4.54
C ALA A 434 -4.26 -29.70 -3.77
N ALA A 435 -4.04 -29.44 -2.48
CA ALA A 435 -4.91 -28.55 -1.70
C ALA A 435 -4.87 -27.10 -2.23
N LEU A 436 -3.70 -26.64 -2.66
CA LEU A 436 -3.52 -25.31 -3.25
C LEU A 436 -4.25 -25.20 -4.59
N SER A 437 -4.11 -26.20 -5.46
CA SER A 437 -4.84 -26.29 -6.74
C SER A 437 -6.35 -26.35 -6.54
N ALA A 438 -6.83 -27.05 -5.51
CA ALA A 438 -8.25 -27.04 -5.15
C ALA A 438 -8.74 -25.67 -4.66
N LYS A 439 -7.87 -24.90 -3.98
CA LYS A 439 -8.15 -23.53 -3.53
C LYS A 439 -8.17 -22.53 -4.69
N TYR A 440 -7.38 -22.77 -5.74
CA TYR A 440 -7.23 -21.91 -6.92
C TYR A 440 -7.50 -22.68 -8.23
N PRO A 441 -8.75 -23.11 -8.47
CA PRO A 441 -9.06 -23.96 -9.62
C PRO A 441 -8.87 -23.22 -10.94
N GLY A 442 -8.10 -23.82 -11.86
CA GLY A 442 -7.81 -23.26 -13.19
C GLY A 442 -6.75 -22.16 -13.20
N ASP A 443 -6.11 -21.88 -12.06
CA ASP A 443 -5.01 -20.92 -12.01
C ASP A 443 -3.74 -21.52 -12.62
N ALA A 444 -3.27 -20.90 -13.72
CA ALA A 444 -2.12 -21.39 -14.47
C ALA A 444 -0.83 -21.43 -13.63
N ARG A 445 -0.62 -20.47 -12.72
CA ARG A 445 0.57 -20.40 -11.87
C ARG A 445 0.55 -21.53 -10.85
N ILE A 446 -0.60 -21.78 -10.21
CA ILE A 446 -0.75 -22.89 -9.26
C ILE A 446 -0.65 -24.25 -9.95
N THR A 447 -1.25 -24.40 -11.13
CA THR A 447 -1.12 -25.63 -11.93
C THR A 447 0.34 -25.90 -12.31
N TYR A 448 1.10 -24.86 -12.65
CA TYR A 448 2.55 -24.98 -12.89
C TYR A 448 3.31 -25.47 -11.65
N GLU A 449 3.05 -24.89 -10.47
CA GLU A 449 3.72 -25.34 -9.24
C GLU A 449 3.33 -26.77 -8.87
N TYR A 450 2.06 -27.12 -9.08
CA TYR A 450 1.59 -28.48 -8.86
C TYR A 450 2.26 -29.49 -9.83
N ALA A 451 2.45 -29.11 -11.10
CA ALA A 451 3.22 -29.90 -12.06
C ALA A 451 4.65 -30.15 -11.55
N GLY A 452 5.29 -29.11 -11.02
CA GLY A 452 6.64 -29.19 -10.45
C GLY A 452 6.77 -30.19 -9.31
N THR A 453 5.75 -30.33 -8.46
CA THR A 453 5.80 -31.34 -7.38
C THR A 453 5.90 -32.77 -7.91
N PHE A 454 5.14 -33.09 -8.97
CA PHE A 454 5.22 -34.40 -9.62
C PHE A 454 6.52 -34.59 -10.39
N ASP A 455 7.02 -33.54 -11.05
CA ASP A 455 8.31 -33.58 -11.76
C ASP A 455 9.45 -33.88 -10.77
N SER A 456 9.47 -33.20 -9.63
CA SER A 456 10.48 -33.41 -8.58
C SER A 456 10.42 -34.80 -7.94
N ALA A 457 9.24 -35.43 -7.93
CA ALA A 457 9.02 -36.77 -7.39
C ALA A 457 9.20 -37.90 -8.44
N GLY A 458 9.69 -37.58 -9.65
CA GLY A 458 9.85 -38.56 -10.73
C GLY A 458 8.53 -39.16 -11.24
N GLN A 459 7.45 -38.37 -11.21
CA GLN A 459 6.14 -38.73 -11.77
C GLN A 459 5.89 -37.93 -13.07
N GLU A 460 6.81 -38.02 -14.03
CA GLU A 460 6.82 -37.20 -15.24
C GLU A 460 5.53 -37.25 -16.07
N PRO A 461 4.83 -38.40 -16.26
CA PRO A 461 3.58 -38.41 -17.02
C PRO A 461 2.50 -37.50 -16.45
N ARG A 462 2.46 -37.32 -15.11
CA ARG A 462 1.54 -36.40 -14.45
C ARG A 462 2.00 -34.95 -14.58
N ALA A 463 3.30 -34.72 -14.40
CA ALA A 463 3.90 -33.39 -14.57
C ALA A 463 3.66 -32.84 -15.98
N ILE A 464 3.88 -33.65 -17.03
CA ILE A 464 3.68 -33.27 -18.44
C ILE A 464 2.25 -32.79 -18.69
N ALA A 465 1.25 -33.52 -18.19
CA ALA A 465 -0.15 -33.16 -18.36
C ALA A 465 -0.47 -31.80 -17.73
N LEU A 466 0.04 -31.57 -16.51
CA LEU A 466 -0.19 -30.32 -15.77
C LEU A 466 0.61 -29.15 -16.35
N TYR A 467 1.85 -29.33 -16.81
CA TYR A 467 2.60 -28.27 -17.49
C TYR A 467 1.90 -27.81 -18.77
N ARG A 468 1.40 -28.75 -19.58
CA ARG A 468 0.60 -28.42 -20.77
C ARG A 468 -0.67 -27.66 -20.39
N ASP A 469 -1.36 -28.08 -19.33
CA ASP A 469 -2.56 -27.40 -18.83
C ASP A 469 -2.26 -25.96 -18.36
N ALA A 470 -1.19 -25.76 -17.59
CA ALA A 470 -0.73 -24.45 -17.16
C ALA A 470 -0.42 -23.53 -18.35
N LEU A 471 0.33 -24.03 -19.34
CA LEU A 471 0.69 -23.28 -20.55
C LEU A 471 -0.55 -22.90 -21.38
N ASN A 472 -1.52 -23.82 -21.50
CA ASN A 472 -2.78 -23.59 -22.21
C ASN A 472 -3.72 -22.64 -21.46
N SER A 473 -3.62 -22.61 -20.12
CA SER A 473 -4.39 -21.73 -19.24
C SER A 473 -3.81 -20.31 -19.14
N GLY A 474 -2.81 -19.98 -19.97
CA GLY A 474 -2.29 -18.62 -20.08
C GLY A 474 -1.21 -18.27 -19.05
N LEU A 475 -0.41 -19.25 -18.60
CA LEU A 475 0.74 -19.01 -17.73
C LEU A 475 1.60 -17.86 -18.28
N ARG A 476 1.84 -16.84 -17.44
CA ARG A 476 2.57 -15.62 -17.78
C ARG A 476 4.08 -15.76 -17.52
N GLU A 477 4.87 -14.92 -18.18
CA GLU A 477 6.30 -14.76 -17.85
C GLU A 477 6.47 -14.24 -16.41
N PRO A 478 7.53 -14.65 -15.67
CA PRO A 478 8.63 -15.54 -16.06
C PRO A 478 8.31 -17.04 -15.98
N PHE A 479 7.13 -17.45 -15.52
CA PHE A 479 6.88 -18.86 -15.24
C PHE A 479 6.58 -19.68 -16.49
N ARG A 480 6.06 -19.02 -17.53
CA ARG A 480 5.87 -19.63 -18.85
C ARG A 480 7.15 -20.26 -19.41
N HIS A 481 8.25 -19.51 -19.49
CA HIS A 481 9.51 -20.07 -20.00
C HIS A 481 10.05 -21.21 -19.13
N ARG A 482 9.91 -21.11 -17.80
CA ARG A 482 10.34 -22.18 -16.87
C ARG A 482 9.54 -23.44 -17.08
N ALA A 483 8.23 -23.31 -17.27
CA ALA A 483 7.32 -24.42 -17.56
C ALA A 483 7.69 -25.14 -18.87
N VAL A 484 8.09 -24.40 -19.92
CA VAL A 484 8.53 -25.01 -21.19
C VAL A 484 9.83 -25.81 -20.99
N ILE A 485 10.79 -25.28 -20.24
CA ILE A 485 12.05 -25.98 -19.93
C ILE A 485 11.78 -27.25 -19.13
N GLN A 486 10.97 -27.16 -18.07
CA GLN A 486 10.63 -28.31 -17.22
C GLN A 486 9.84 -29.36 -18.00
N LEU A 487 8.82 -28.95 -18.77
CA LEU A 487 8.07 -29.83 -19.66
C LEU A 487 9.00 -30.59 -20.63
N ALA A 488 9.95 -29.89 -21.26
CA ALA A 488 10.91 -30.53 -22.16
C ALA A 488 11.82 -31.52 -21.42
N SER A 489 12.23 -31.20 -20.19
CA SER A 489 13.00 -32.12 -19.34
C SER A 489 12.19 -33.39 -18.99
N SER A 490 10.92 -33.24 -18.59
CA SER A 490 10.04 -34.38 -18.29
C SER A 490 9.75 -35.23 -19.53
N LEU A 491 9.51 -34.61 -20.70
CA LEU A 491 9.32 -35.29 -21.99
C LEU A 491 10.54 -36.14 -22.37
N ARG A 492 11.74 -35.58 -22.18
CA ARG A 492 13.00 -36.30 -22.40
C ARG A 492 13.11 -37.53 -21.50
N ASN A 493 12.75 -37.43 -20.22
CA ASN A 493 12.82 -38.55 -19.28
C ASN A 493 11.86 -39.69 -19.64
N VAL A 494 10.72 -39.40 -20.27
CA VAL A 494 9.76 -40.42 -20.74
C VAL A 494 10.05 -40.93 -22.16
N GLY A 495 11.15 -40.49 -22.78
CA GLY A 495 11.59 -40.92 -24.11
C GLY A 495 11.00 -40.13 -25.29
N GLU A 496 10.29 -39.04 -25.03
CA GLU A 496 9.75 -38.13 -26.06
C GLU A 496 10.75 -37.00 -26.40
N ALA A 497 12.01 -37.39 -26.67
CA ALA A 497 13.13 -36.45 -26.85
C ALA A 497 12.95 -35.50 -28.05
N ASP A 498 12.34 -35.95 -29.15
CA ASP A 498 12.09 -35.12 -30.34
C ASP A 498 11.18 -33.93 -30.03
N GLU A 499 10.13 -34.15 -29.22
CA GLU A 499 9.25 -33.07 -28.80
C GLU A 499 9.98 -32.09 -27.87
N ALA A 500 10.79 -32.60 -26.95
CA ALA A 500 11.62 -31.78 -26.07
C ALA A 500 12.57 -30.88 -26.87
N VAL A 501 13.25 -31.41 -27.90
CA VAL A 501 14.12 -30.64 -28.80
C VAL A 501 13.33 -29.54 -29.50
N ARG A 502 12.15 -29.84 -30.05
CA ARG A 502 11.31 -28.84 -30.73
C ARG A 502 10.94 -27.69 -29.81
N LEU A 503 10.42 -27.99 -28.61
CA LEU A 503 10.03 -26.97 -27.62
C LEU A 503 11.21 -26.08 -27.22
N LEU A 504 12.39 -26.67 -26.99
CA LEU A 504 13.57 -25.93 -26.58
C LEU A 504 14.20 -25.12 -27.72
N ARG A 505 14.11 -25.58 -28.97
CA ARG A 505 14.50 -24.78 -30.15
C ARG A 505 13.61 -23.56 -30.33
N ASP A 506 12.29 -23.74 -30.23
CA ASP A 506 11.32 -22.64 -30.32
C ASP A 506 11.63 -21.61 -29.21
N LEU A 507 11.83 -22.07 -27.96
CA LEU A 507 12.16 -21.20 -26.84
C LEU A 507 13.54 -20.51 -27.00
N SER A 508 14.52 -21.21 -27.57
CA SER A 508 15.86 -20.65 -27.83
C SER A 508 15.84 -19.58 -28.93
N ALA A 509 14.90 -19.64 -29.88
CA ALA A 509 14.75 -18.60 -30.90
C ALA A 509 14.26 -17.28 -30.28
N ASP A 510 13.40 -17.36 -29.27
CA ASP A 510 12.88 -16.19 -28.54
C ASP A 510 13.90 -15.63 -27.53
N ARG A 511 14.81 -16.47 -27.00
CA ARG A 511 15.84 -16.09 -26.02
C ARG A 511 17.21 -16.71 -26.32
N PRO A 512 17.89 -16.27 -27.39
CA PRO A 512 19.15 -16.85 -27.85
C PRO A 512 20.30 -16.71 -26.83
N GLU A 513 20.21 -15.77 -25.90
CA GLU A 513 21.22 -15.51 -24.86
C GLU A 513 21.11 -16.41 -23.63
N SER A 514 20.06 -17.23 -23.52
CA SER A 514 19.83 -18.05 -22.33
C SER A 514 20.70 -19.31 -22.30
N VAL A 515 21.76 -19.26 -21.50
CA VAL A 515 22.66 -20.41 -21.24
C VAL A 515 21.91 -21.62 -20.69
N GLY A 516 20.87 -21.40 -19.87
CA GLY A 516 20.05 -22.47 -19.33
C GLY A 516 19.29 -23.23 -20.43
N ILE A 517 18.66 -22.51 -21.37
CA ILE A 517 17.95 -23.13 -22.50
C ILE A 517 18.93 -23.92 -23.37
N ALA A 518 20.11 -23.37 -23.67
CA ALA A 518 21.15 -24.04 -24.42
C ALA A 518 21.59 -25.36 -23.76
N GLY A 519 21.76 -25.36 -22.43
CA GLY A 519 22.11 -26.57 -21.67
C GLY A 519 21.02 -27.65 -21.74
N PHE A 520 19.75 -27.29 -21.52
CA PHE A 520 18.64 -28.25 -21.63
C PHE A 520 18.43 -28.74 -23.07
N LEU A 521 18.64 -27.87 -24.07
CA LEU A 521 18.56 -28.25 -25.49
C LEU A 521 19.64 -29.26 -25.84
N ALA A 522 20.87 -29.09 -25.37
CA ALA A 522 21.94 -30.07 -25.57
C ALA A 522 21.59 -31.44 -24.93
N LEU A 523 21.01 -31.44 -23.72
CA LEU A 523 20.53 -32.68 -23.08
C LEU A 523 19.43 -33.38 -23.88
N ALA A 524 18.49 -32.61 -24.44
CA ALA A 524 17.42 -33.14 -25.27
C ALA A 524 17.96 -33.69 -26.60
N LEU A 525 18.85 -32.96 -27.28
CA LEU A 525 19.51 -33.38 -28.52
C LEU A 525 20.29 -34.69 -28.32
N HIS A 526 21.06 -34.79 -27.23
CA HIS A 526 21.78 -36.02 -26.90
C HIS A 526 20.82 -37.21 -26.72
N SER A 527 19.68 -36.97 -26.05
CA SER A 527 18.66 -38.02 -25.82
C SER A 527 17.91 -38.41 -27.11
N ALA A 528 17.81 -37.50 -28.08
CA ALA A 528 17.24 -37.75 -29.41
C ALA A 528 18.23 -38.45 -30.36
N GLY A 529 19.50 -38.60 -29.96
CA GLY A 529 20.57 -39.21 -30.79
C GLY A 529 21.47 -38.21 -31.51
N ASP A 530 21.13 -36.91 -31.50
CA ASP A 530 21.89 -35.83 -32.14
C ASP A 530 23.06 -35.33 -31.26
N SER A 531 23.93 -36.25 -30.86
CA SER A 531 25.03 -35.96 -29.90
C SER A 531 26.07 -34.99 -30.44
N GLY A 532 26.29 -34.97 -31.77
CA GLY A 532 27.16 -34.00 -32.43
C GLY A 532 26.64 -32.56 -32.24
N GLU A 533 25.36 -32.33 -32.55
CA GLU A 533 24.73 -31.02 -32.37
C GLU A 533 24.69 -30.61 -30.89
N ALA A 534 24.40 -31.54 -29.98
CA ALA A 534 24.43 -31.31 -28.54
C ALA A 534 25.80 -30.81 -28.06
N LEU A 535 26.88 -31.48 -28.48
CA LEU A 535 28.24 -31.08 -28.13
C LEU A 535 28.62 -29.73 -28.76
N GLY A 536 28.22 -29.51 -30.02
CA GLY A 536 28.43 -28.23 -30.71
C GLY A 536 27.77 -27.06 -29.97
N GLN A 537 26.53 -27.24 -29.51
CA GLN A 537 25.79 -26.27 -28.68
C GLN A 537 26.56 -25.90 -27.40
N LEU A 538 27.00 -26.90 -26.63
CA LEU A 538 27.73 -26.65 -25.38
C LEU A 538 29.09 -25.96 -25.62
N LEU A 539 29.82 -26.37 -26.66
CA LEU A 539 31.08 -25.71 -27.03
C LEU A 539 30.87 -24.26 -27.44
N SER A 540 29.77 -23.95 -28.12
CA SER A 540 29.39 -22.57 -28.46
C SER A 540 29.15 -21.73 -27.21
N VAL A 541 28.37 -22.26 -26.25
CA VAL A 541 28.11 -21.60 -24.96
C VAL A 541 29.41 -21.33 -24.20
N VAL A 542 30.30 -22.32 -24.10
CA VAL A 542 31.60 -22.18 -23.42
C VAL A 542 32.47 -21.12 -24.12
N ALA A 543 32.56 -21.17 -25.45
CA ALA A 543 33.39 -20.24 -26.22
C ALA A 543 32.92 -18.79 -26.09
N GLN A 544 31.61 -18.57 -26.07
CA GLN A 544 31.00 -17.23 -26.01
C GLN A 544 30.95 -16.67 -24.58
N GLY A 545 30.63 -17.49 -23.58
CA GLY A 545 30.34 -17.05 -22.22
C GLY A 545 31.49 -17.13 -21.21
N SER A 546 32.53 -17.93 -21.47
CA SER A 546 33.63 -18.11 -20.51
C SER A 546 34.61 -16.94 -20.49
N THR A 547 35.05 -16.58 -19.28
CA THR A 547 36.13 -15.61 -19.00
C THR A 547 37.45 -16.28 -18.63
N ASP A 548 37.53 -17.61 -18.65
CA ASP A 548 38.74 -18.37 -18.37
C ASP A 548 39.84 -18.11 -19.43
N ASP A 549 41.09 -17.94 -18.98
CA ASP A 549 42.22 -17.56 -19.83
C ASP A 549 42.52 -18.60 -20.92
N ASP A 550 42.36 -19.89 -20.63
CA ASP A 550 42.58 -20.95 -21.61
C ASP A 550 41.43 -20.99 -22.62
N VAL A 551 40.18 -20.85 -22.17
CA VAL A 551 39.04 -20.73 -23.09
C VAL A 551 39.18 -19.49 -23.99
N LEU A 552 39.64 -18.35 -23.45
CA LEU A 552 39.92 -17.15 -24.25
C LEU A 552 40.98 -17.41 -25.32
N ARG A 553 42.08 -18.09 -24.95
CA ARG A 553 43.16 -18.46 -25.86
C ARG A 553 42.70 -19.39 -26.98
N TYR A 554 41.81 -20.34 -26.68
CA TYR A 554 41.31 -21.34 -27.63
C TYR A 554 39.93 -21.03 -28.22
N ARG A 555 39.35 -19.85 -27.92
CA ARG A 555 37.98 -19.46 -28.33
C ARG A 555 37.72 -19.68 -29.81
N ARG A 556 38.64 -19.23 -30.68
CA ARG A 556 38.49 -19.39 -32.14
C ARG A 556 38.39 -20.86 -32.55
N SER A 557 39.18 -21.74 -31.92
CA SER A 557 39.15 -23.18 -32.19
C SER A 557 37.87 -23.82 -31.68
N LEU A 558 37.44 -23.48 -30.46
CA LEU A 558 36.19 -23.98 -29.87
C LEU A 558 34.96 -23.56 -30.70
N THR A 559 34.92 -22.32 -31.19
CA THR A 559 33.86 -21.86 -32.11
C THR A 559 33.88 -22.61 -33.44
N ALA A 560 35.07 -22.92 -33.98
CA ALA A 560 35.17 -23.69 -35.22
C ALA A 560 34.68 -25.14 -35.04
N TYR A 561 35.09 -25.81 -33.96
CA TYR A 561 34.61 -27.17 -33.66
C TYR A 561 33.11 -27.20 -33.38
N ALA A 562 32.58 -26.20 -32.66
CA ALA A 562 31.14 -26.07 -32.45
C ALA A 562 30.38 -26.03 -33.78
N ALA A 563 30.83 -25.22 -34.74
CA ALA A 563 30.20 -25.10 -36.06
C ALA A 563 30.30 -26.40 -36.89
N GLU A 564 31.43 -27.11 -36.82
CA GLU A 564 31.62 -28.40 -37.51
C GLU A 564 30.66 -29.47 -36.96
N LEU A 565 30.59 -29.58 -35.63
CA LEU A 565 29.74 -30.55 -34.94
C LEU A 565 28.24 -30.28 -35.13
N SER A 566 27.82 -29.01 -35.18
CA SER A 566 26.44 -28.64 -35.50
C SER A 566 26.06 -28.83 -36.98
N ALA A 567 27.03 -28.98 -37.88
CA ALA A 567 26.79 -29.16 -39.32
C ALA A 567 26.76 -30.64 -39.76
N GLY A 568 27.37 -31.54 -38.97
CA GLY A 568 27.35 -32.97 -39.22
C GLY A 568 26.02 -33.59 -38.78
N ARG A 569 25.20 -34.03 -39.74
CA ARG A 569 24.23 -35.10 -39.48
C ARG A 569 24.99 -36.41 -39.58
N ASP A 570 25.14 -37.12 -38.46
CA ASP A 570 25.62 -38.50 -38.45
C ASP A 570 24.66 -39.43 -39.24
#